data_AF-A0A957JMU2-F1
#
_entry.id   AF-A0A957JMU2-F1
#
_cell.length_a   1.000
_cell.length_b   1.000
_cell.length_c   1.000
_cell.angle_alpha   90.00
_cell.angle_beta   90.00
_cell.angle_gamma   90.00
#
_symmetry.space_group_name_H-M   'P 1'
#
loop_
_entity.id
_entity.type
_entity.pdbx_description
1 polymer ?
#
loop_
_entity_poly.entity_id
_entity_poly.type
_entity_poly.pdbx_seq_one_letter_code
_entity_poly.pdbx_strand_id
1 'polypeptide(L)'
;MVTIHANQDDNLPLSTEIETTPDASSLVHGDSFAPAISSNGRFIVFISRAADLVATLPNTCRGFEGIFYNCANVFLYDRQQEKLQLVSLGIDGQSANGDTDSPAVSDDGQWVAFTSEATNLVVEAKGLPGLFLADRQNGRIQFIAPSGREPSLSADGRFLVYIAGSSPAKVYLYDREIGKSQLISQGWEGQTADGDSIAPRMAANGRLIAFWSWASNLVPDDDEKCNEGAALNSSCGDVYLFDLEASQVERIAVGEGYGLGMGASFLSLSADGNRLSYNCQIIDRQLSQVIADNRCGVLSADGQFVMWQQGADFFVAELATDVVTQVSVTNAGVGSNGKWVDFASAFGSESFQPGFGLSDQGRWTVFATTAVNLDPLDTQECHDALFPPHPCYDIYLHDQETGETTWISRPLAQTAVHSTPTILATPESTLSPGLLTMLSVGGGVCSPCACPVHPVPRLAYHVEPQPRWRAGQQQQRGSSPFSQRPFCGLCLLCREFG
;
A
#
# COMPACT_ATOMS: atom_id res chain seq x y z
N MET A 1 13.47 -8.66 32.90
CA MET A 1 12.35 -8.66 33.88
C MET A 1 11.70 -7.29 33.78
N VAL A 2 10.49 -7.23 33.23
CA VAL A 2 9.70 -5.99 33.18
C VAL A 2 8.67 -6.10 34.30
N THR A 3 8.65 -5.11 35.20
CA THR A 3 7.64 -5.00 36.25
C THR A 3 6.52 -4.11 35.71
N ILE A 4 5.33 -4.68 35.52
CA ILE A 4 4.13 -3.95 35.11
C ILE A 4 3.45 -3.43 36.38
N HIS A 5 3.34 -2.11 36.53
CA HIS A 5 2.42 -1.52 37.52
C HIS A 5 1.06 -1.32 36.85
N ALA A 6 0.08 -2.13 37.26
CA ALA A 6 -1.32 -1.90 36.91
C ALA A 6 -1.86 -0.75 37.78
N ASN A 7 -2.22 0.37 37.17
CA ASN A 7 -3.09 1.34 37.81
C ASN A 7 -4.53 0.87 37.62
N GLN A 8 -5.19 0.55 38.74
CA GLN A 8 -6.64 0.45 38.82
C GLN A 8 -7.20 1.87 38.76
N ASP A 9 -7.68 2.30 37.61
CA ASP A 9 -8.77 3.28 37.48
C ASP A 9 -9.33 3.21 36.05
N ASP A 10 -10.60 2.79 35.94
CA ASP A 10 -11.36 2.70 34.71
C ASP A 10 -11.70 4.11 34.16
N ASN A 11 -11.59 4.29 32.85
CA ASN A 11 -12.00 5.44 31.99
C ASN A 11 -10.95 6.47 31.52
N LEU A 12 -9.88 6.04 30.83
CA LEU A 12 -9.19 6.89 29.84
C LEU A 12 -8.87 6.08 28.56
N PRO A 13 -8.88 6.69 27.36
CA PRO A 13 -8.55 6.00 26.12
C PRO A 13 -7.07 5.56 26.15
N LEU A 14 -6.80 4.32 25.71
CA LEU A 14 -5.47 3.77 25.52
C LEU A 14 -4.74 4.56 24.41
N SER A 15 -4.08 5.65 24.76
CA SER A 15 -2.95 6.17 24.00
C SER A 15 -1.68 5.54 24.57
N THR A 16 -1.21 4.46 23.95
CA THR A 16 0.04 3.82 24.34
C THR A 16 1.20 4.68 23.81
N GLU A 17 1.76 5.54 24.65
CA GLU A 17 3.12 6.05 24.45
C GLU A 17 4.09 4.95 24.90
N ILE A 18 4.71 4.26 23.94
CA ILE A 18 5.72 3.25 24.20
C ILE A 18 7.07 3.97 24.33
N GLU A 19 7.55 4.18 25.57
CA GLU A 19 8.91 4.66 25.85
C GLU A 19 9.95 3.57 25.61
N THR A 20 10.20 3.22 24.35
CA THR A 20 11.51 2.71 23.90
C THR A 20 11.73 3.16 22.47
N THR A 21 12.12 4.42 22.26
CA THR A 21 12.57 4.90 20.95
C THR A 21 13.91 4.23 20.62
N PRO A 22 14.03 3.40 19.56
CA PRO A 22 15.30 3.25 18.87
C PRO A 22 15.81 4.63 18.53
N ASP A 23 17.13 4.79 18.51
CA ASP A 23 17.76 6.01 18.04
C ASP A 23 17.20 6.32 16.64
N ALA A 24 16.53 7.47 16.45
CA ALA A 24 15.85 7.82 15.20
C ALA A 24 16.82 7.85 14.00
N SER A 25 18.13 7.93 14.27
CA SER A 25 19.23 7.78 13.31
C SER A 25 19.44 6.35 12.75
N SER A 26 18.71 5.36 13.27
CA SER A 26 18.76 3.95 12.84
C SER A 26 17.49 3.45 12.13
N LEU A 27 16.45 4.29 12.05
CA LEU A 27 15.24 3.94 11.34
C LEU A 27 15.45 4.11 9.84
N VAL A 28 14.96 3.13 9.09
CA VAL A 28 15.16 3.04 7.66
C VAL A 28 13.93 3.57 6.95
N HIS A 29 14.14 4.57 6.10
CA HIS A 29 13.12 5.03 5.17
C HIS A 29 12.90 3.97 4.08
N GLY A 30 11.66 3.83 3.63
CA GLY A 30 11.23 2.74 2.77
C GLY A 30 10.04 3.14 1.93
N ASP A 31 9.81 2.38 0.86
CA ASP A 31 8.80 2.76 -0.11
C ASP A 31 7.38 2.72 0.47
N SER A 32 6.55 3.64 -0.02
CA SER A 32 5.13 3.75 0.25
C SER A 32 4.32 3.64 -1.05
N PHE A 33 3.29 2.81 -1.05
CA PHE A 33 2.53 2.44 -2.24
C PHE A 33 1.02 2.34 -1.99
N ALA A 34 0.29 2.07 -3.08
CA ALA A 34 -1.15 1.78 -3.10
C ALA A 34 -1.99 2.73 -2.22
N PRO A 35 -1.88 4.06 -2.40
CA PRO A 35 -2.71 4.98 -1.65
C PRO A 35 -4.16 4.93 -2.12
N ALA A 36 -5.08 4.98 -1.16
CA ALA A 36 -6.50 5.22 -1.37
C ALA A 36 -6.94 6.39 -0.49
N ILE A 37 -7.97 7.11 -0.93
CA ILE A 37 -8.54 8.26 -0.23
C ILE A 37 -10.03 8.02 0.02
N SER A 38 -10.52 8.43 1.18
CA SER A 38 -11.95 8.43 1.47
C SER A 38 -12.69 9.35 0.52
N SER A 39 -13.98 9.07 0.34
CA SER A 39 -14.87 9.75 -0.59
C SER A 39 -14.99 11.24 -0.22
N ASN A 40 -15.12 11.55 1.08
CA ASN A 40 -15.03 12.92 1.61
C ASN A 40 -13.60 13.55 1.60
N GLY A 41 -12.59 12.82 1.14
CA GLY A 41 -11.20 13.22 1.04
C GLY A 41 -10.39 13.19 2.34
N ARG A 42 -11.04 13.08 3.51
CA ARG A 42 -10.37 13.31 4.80
C ARG A 42 -9.29 12.28 5.14
N PHE A 43 -9.55 11.01 4.87
CA PHE A 43 -8.69 9.92 5.29
C PHE A 43 -7.95 9.35 4.10
N ILE A 44 -6.64 9.19 4.23
CA ILE A 44 -5.79 8.54 3.23
C ILE A 44 -5.24 7.29 3.87
N VAL A 45 -5.36 6.16 3.20
CA VAL A 45 -4.69 4.92 3.58
C VAL A 45 -3.68 4.53 2.53
N PHE A 46 -2.58 3.91 2.95
CA PHE A 46 -1.52 3.46 2.05
C PHE A 46 -0.73 2.36 2.74
N ILE A 47 0.06 1.62 1.97
CA ILE A 47 1.03 0.67 2.52
C ILE A 47 2.41 1.28 2.53
N SER A 48 3.23 0.96 3.54
CA SER A 48 4.61 1.40 3.58
C SER A 48 5.55 0.39 4.23
N ARG A 49 6.76 0.28 3.67
CA ARG A 49 7.90 -0.47 4.23
C ARG A 49 8.78 0.40 5.13
N ALA A 50 8.52 1.69 5.20
CA ALA A 50 9.27 2.62 6.03
C ALA A 50 9.10 2.30 7.52
N ALA A 51 10.22 2.31 8.25
CA ALA A 51 10.26 2.09 9.70
C ALA A 51 10.24 3.41 10.50
N ASP A 52 10.19 4.55 9.82
CA ASP A 52 10.34 5.90 10.38
C ASP A 52 9.08 6.79 10.30
N LEU A 53 7.97 6.27 9.76
CA LEU A 53 6.72 7.03 9.61
C LEU A 53 5.96 7.23 10.92
N VAL A 54 6.02 6.27 11.83
CA VAL A 54 5.44 6.36 13.17
C VAL A 54 6.43 5.76 14.17
N ALA A 55 6.43 6.27 15.40
CA ALA A 55 7.36 5.83 16.41
C ALA A 55 7.10 4.35 16.76
N THR A 56 8.06 3.51 16.35
CA THR A 56 8.44 2.24 16.97
C THR A 56 7.44 1.10 16.94
N LEU A 57 7.51 0.27 15.91
CA LEU A 57 7.34 -1.18 16.03
C LEU A 57 8.22 -1.88 14.98
N PRO A 58 8.94 -2.96 15.31
CA PRO A 58 9.68 -3.75 14.32
C PRO A 58 8.71 -4.26 13.24
N ASN A 59 8.95 -3.88 11.99
CA ASN A 59 8.18 -4.33 10.83
C ASN A 59 8.94 -5.40 10.04
N THR A 60 9.73 -6.24 10.69
CA THR A 60 10.61 -7.19 9.97
C THR A 60 9.85 -8.43 9.49
N CYS A 61 9.84 -8.61 8.17
CA CYS A 61 9.34 -9.78 7.46
C CYS A 61 10.46 -10.80 7.21
N ARG A 62 10.07 -12.07 7.15
CA ARG A 62 10.95 -13.17 6.76
C ARG A 62 10.76 -13.47 5.28
N GLY A 63 11.77 -13.16 4.47
CA GLY A 63 11.82 -13.50 3.07
C GLY A 63 12.38 -14.89 2.77
N PHE A 64 12.60 -15.12 1.47
CA PHE A 64 13.16 -16.37 0.95
C PHE A 64 14.59 -16.58 1.46
N GLU A 65 14.97 -17.84 1.69
CA GLU A 65 16.32 -18.23 2.14
C GLU A 65 16.80 -17.60 3.47
N GLY A 66 15.87 -17.06 4.29
CA GLY A 66 16.21 -16.46 5.58
C GLY A 66 16.72 -15.02 5.47
N ILE A 67 16.53 -14.37 4.32
CA ILE A 67 16.69 -12.93 4.17
C ILE A 67 15.56 -12.23 4.94
N PHE A 68 15.89 -11.21 5.70
CA PHE A 68 14.90 -10.38 6.40
C PHE A 68 14.76 -9.05 5.64
N TYR A 69 13.54 -8.56 5.50
CA TYR A 69 13.22 -7.26 4.88
C TYR A 69 12.09 -6.58 5.65
N ASN A 70 11.78 -5.33 5.35
CA ASN A 70 10.69 -4.61 6.03
C ASN A 70 9.34 -4.96 5.38
N CYS A 71 8.44 -5.52 6.16
CA CYS A 71 7.04 -5.74 5.80
C CYS A 71 6.38 -4.42 5.42
N ALA A 72 5.65 -4.43 4.30
CA ALA A 72 4.66 -3.41 4.06
C ALA A 72 3.57 -3.47 5.13
N ASN A 73 3.25 -2.34 5.74
CA ASN A 73 2.21 -2.17 6.75
C ASN A 73 1.20 -1.10 6.32
N VAL A 74 -0.04 -1.19 6.81
CA VAL A 74 -1.11 -0.23 6.47
C VAL A 74 -1.06 0.97 7.39
N PHE A 75 -0.97 2.15 6.80
CA PHE A 75 -1.04 3.43 7.49
C PHE A 75 -2.32 4.18 7.12
N LEU A 76 -2.81 5.00 8.06
CA LEU A 76 -3.88 5.96 7.84
C LEU A 76 -3.42 7.36 8.23
N TYR A 77 -3.60 8.31 7.32
CA TYR A 77 -3.41 9.74 7.53
C TYR A 77 -4.76 10.45 7.63
N ASP A 78 -5.02 11.13 8.75
CA ASP A 78 -6.16 12.02 8.92
C ASP A 78 -5.75 13.44 8.53
N ARG A 79 -6.22 13.93 7.39
CA ARG A 79 -5.89 15.27 6.87
C ARG A 79 -6.33 16.39 7.80
N GLN A 80 -7.43 16.23 8.53
CA GLN A 80 -7.91 17.29 9.42
C GLN A 80 -7.10 17.39 10.71
N GLN A 81 -6.57 16.26 11.18
CA GLN A 81 -5.76 16.19 12.39
C GLN A 81 -4.25 16.22 12.10
N GLU A 82 -3.87 16.15 10.82
CA GLU A 82 -2.49 16.00 10.35
C GLU A 82 -1.76 14.85 11.07
N LYS A 83 -2.48 13.75 11.26
CA LYS A 83 -2.02 12.63 12.08
C LYS A 83 -1.90 11.36 11.26
N LEU A 84 -0.70 10.79 11.27
CA LEU A 84 -0.41 9.47 10.71
C LEU A 84 -0.48 8.39 11.80
N GLN A 85 -1.09 7.25 11.47
CA GLN A 85 -1.24 6.12 12.39
C GLN A 85 -1.02 4.79 11.67
N LEU A 86 -0.36 3.84 12.34
CA LEU A 86 -0.30 2.45 11.91
C LEU A 86 -1.63 1.76 12.20
N VAL A 87 -2.22 1.15 11.18
CA VAL A 87 -3.51 0.43 11.25
C VAL A 87 -3.31 -1.06 11.45
N SER A 88 -2.30 -1.65 10.80
CA SER A 88 -2.03 -3.09 10.82
C SER A 88 -1.27 -3.54 12.08
N LEU A 89 -1.81 -3.20 13.26
CA LEU A 89 -1.30 -3.64 14.56
C LEU A 89 -1.82 -5.04 14.91
N GLY A 90 -0.90 -5.96 15.16
CA GLY A 90 -1.20 -7.29 15.64
C GLY A 90 -1.77 -7.33 17.05
N ILE A 91 -2.30 -8.49 17.44
CA ILE A 91 -2.93 -8.72 18.75
C ILE A 91 -1.96 -8.54 19.93
N ASP A 92 -0.66 -8.64 19.67
CA ASP A 92 0.44 -8.41 20.61
C ASP A 92 0.94 -6.97 20.63
N GLY A 93 0.28 -6.07 19.89
CA GLY A 93 0.68 -4.68 19.71
C GLY A 93 1.92 -4.50 18.84
N GLN A 94 2.39 -5.54 18.13
CA GLN A 94 3.47 -5.44 17.15
C GLN A 94 2.93 -5.15 15.75
N SER A 95 3.78 -4.68 14.83
CA SER A 95 3.40 -4.56 13.43
C SER A 95 3.05 -5.91 12.81
N ALA A 96 2.34 -5.89 11.69
CA ALA A 96 2.09 -7.09 10.90
C ALA A 96 3.41 -7.77 10.55
N ASN A 97 3.51 -9.08 10.80
CA ASN A 97 4.71 -9.90 10.55
C ASN A 97 4.72 -10.57 9.17
N GLY A 98 3.90 -10.06 8.25
CA GLY A 98 3.78 -10.47 6.86
C GLY A 98 3.28 -9.26 6.06
N ASP A 99 3.59 -9.22 4.77
CA ASP A 99 3.24 -8.08 3.92
C ASP A 99 1.73 -7.82 3.92
N THR A 100 1.35 -6.54 3.92
CA THR A 100 -0.02 -6.06 3.73
C THR A 100 -0.17 -5.39 2.38
N ASP A 101 -1.37 -5.45 1.79
CA ASP A 101 -1.67 -4.84 0.49
C ASP A 101 -3.15 -4.39 0.38
N SER A 102 -3.46 -3.68 -0.70
CA SER A 102 -4.79 -3.24 -1.14
C SER A 102 -5.63 -2.58 -0.02
N PRO A 103 -5.15 -1.51 0.63
CA PRO A 103 -5.91 -0.85 1.69
C PRO A 103 -7.11 -0.06 1.12
N ALA A 104 -8.25 -0.12 1.78
CA ALA A 104 -9.44 0.69 1.51
C ALA A 104 -9.98 1.28 2.82
N VAL A 105 -10.62 2.46 2.76
CA VAL A 105 -11.07 3.20 3.95
C VAL A 105 -12.49 3.75 3.80
N SER A 106 -13.26 3.74 4.88
CA SER A 106 -14.57 4.40 4.97
C SER A 106 -14.43 5.92 5.17
N ASP A 107 -15.51 6.67 4.94
CA ASP A 107 -15.54 8.12 5.05
C ASP A 107 -15.34 8.66 6.45
N ASP A 108 -15.80 7.93 7.46
CA ASP A 108 -15.53 8.25 8.86
C ASP A 108 -14.12 7.82 9.29
N GLY A 109 -13.39 7.13 8.42
CA GLY A 109 -12.09 6.53 8.69
C GLY A 109 -12.14 5.42 9.73
N GLN A 110 -13.32 4.99 10.21
CA GLN A 110 -13.43 3.98 11.25
C GLN A 110 -13.02 2.61 10.73
N TRP A 111 -13.33 2.31 9.48
CA TRP A 111 -13.16 0.99 8.88
C TRP A 111 -12.06 1.04 7.83
N VAL A 112 -11.05 0.18 8.01
CA VAL A 112 -9.97 0.01 7.04
C VAL A 112 -9.89 -1.46 6.65
N ALA A 113 -10.18 -1.77 5.39
CA ALA A 113 -10.03 -3.11 4.84
C ALA A 113 -8.65 -3.24 4.19
N PHE A 114 -8.00 -4.39 4.33
CA PHE A 114 -6.69 -4.65 3.73
C PHE A 114 -6.43 -6.15 3.66
N THR A 115 -5.54 -6.57 2.76
CA THR A 115 -5.08 -7.95 2.69
C THR A 115 -3.77 -8.10 3.47
N SER A 116 -3.50 -9.30 3.99
CA SER A 116 -2.21 -9.56 4.63
C SER A 116 -1.81 -11.03 4.62
N GLU A 117 -0.51 -11.27 4.60
CA GLU A 117 0.12 -12.56 4.87
C GLU A 117 0.49 -12.76 6.35
N ALA A 118 0.26 -11.75 7.19
CA ALA A 118 0.64 -11.76 8.59
C ALA A 118 -0.12 -12.81 9.40
N THR A 119 0.61 -13.47 10.29
CA THR A 119 0.10 -14.50 11.19
C THR A 119 -0.23 -13.97 12.58
N ASN A 120 0.14 -12.72 12.89
CA ASN A 120 -0.03 -12.09 14.20
C ASN A 120 -1.15 -11.05 14.28
N LEU A 121 -1.93 -10.84 13.21
CA LEU A 121 -3.02 -9.86 13.23
C LEU A 121 -4.16 -10.26 14.17
N VAL A 122 -4.64 -11.50 14.05
CA VAL A 122 -5.77 -12.04 14.81
C VAL A 122 -5.65 -13.55 14.96
N VAL A 123 -6.21 -14.10 16.04
CA VAL A 123 -6.15 -15.55 16.31
C VAL A 123 -7.08 -16.33 15.38
N GLU A 124 -8.21 -15.72 15.01
CA GLU A 124 -9.28 -16.29 14.20
C GLU A 124 -8.81 -16.70 12.80
N ALA A 125 -7.81 -16.00 12.25
CA ALA A 125 -7.20 -16.31 10.97
C ALA A 125 -6.41 -17.62 10.99
N LYS A 126 -6.01 -18.11 12.18
CA LYS A 126 -5.20 -19.35 12.34
C LYS A 126 -3.92 -19.35 11.49
N GLY A 127 -3.34 -18.17 11.28
CA GLY A 127 -2.15 -17.97 10.45
C GLY A 127 -2.40 -18.05 8.94
N LEU A 128 -3.67 -18.03 8.48
CA LEU A 128 -3.98 -17.98 7.05
C LEU A 128 -3.86 -16.55 6.51
N PRO A 129 -3.27 -16.38 5.32
CA PRO A 129 -3.33 -15.11 4.61
C PRO A 129 -4.77 -14.83 4.15
N GLY A 130 -5.13 -13.56 4.05
CA GLY A 130 -6.45 -13.19 3.54
C GLY A 130 -6.83 -11.74 3.76
N LEU A 131 -8.12 -11.52 3.85
CA LEU A 131 -8.74 -10.20 3.98
C LEU A 131 -9.06 -9.90 5.44
N PHE A 132 -8.70 -8.70 5.86
CA PHE A 132 -8.90 -8.18 7.21
C PHE A 132 -9.67 -6.86 7.17
N LEU A 133 -10.39 -6.58 8.26
CA LEU A 133 -11.10 -5.33 8.48
C LEU A 133 -10.74 -4.78 9.87
N ALA A 134 -10.05 -3.64 9.91
CA ALA A 134 -9.72 -2.94 11.14
C ALA A 134 -10.84 -1.98 11.53
N ASP A 135 -11.21 -2.02 12.81
CA ASP A 135 -12.03 -1.03 13.51
C ASP A 135 -11.11 -0.10 14.31
N ARG A 136 -10.96 1.13 13.82
CA ARG A 136 -10.09 2.13 14.46
C ARG A 136 -10.63 2.67 15.78
N GLN A 137 -11.92 2.52 16.08
CA GLN A 137 -12.50 3.05 17.31
C GLN A 137 -12.08 2.22 18.53
N ASN A 138 -11.94 0.91 18.38
CA ASN A 138 -11.59 -0.01 19.46
C ASN A 138 -10.27 -0.78 19.22
N GLY A 139 -9.59 -0.53 18.11
CA GLY A 139 -8.29 -1.14 17.77
C GLY A 139 -8.38 -2.63 17.43
N ARG A 140 -9.56 -3.13 17.02
CA ARG A 140 -9.74 -4.54 16.68
C ARG A 140 -9.58 -4.77 15.19
N ILE A 141 -8.89 -5.84 14.83
CA ILE A 141 -8.86 -6.37 13.47
C ILE A 141 -9.78 -7.59 13.42
N GLN A 142 -10.49 -7.77 12.32
CA GLN A 142 -11.33 -8.93 12.06
C GLN A 142 -10.81 -9.66 10.82
N PHE A 143 -10.79 -10.99 10.86
CA PHE A 143 -10.53 -11.81 9.67
C PHE A 143 -11.84 -12.04 8.91
N ILE A 144 -11.91 -11.55 7.68
CA ILE A 144 -13.12 -11.58 6.85
C ILE A 144 -13.15 -12.83 5.98
N ALA A 145 -12.05 -13.10 5.25
CA ALA A 145 -12.01 -14.23 4.33
C ALA A 145 -10.58 -14.75 4.10
N PRO A 146 -10.36 -16.09 4.12
CA PRO A 146 -9.11 -16.67 3.67
C PRO A 146 -8.90 -16.43 2.19
N SER A 147 -7.68 -16.04 1.81
CA SER A 147 -7.33 -15.69 0.43
C SER A 147 -8.25 -14.63 -0.20
N GLY A 148 -8.93 -13.82 0.64
CA GLY A 148 -9.69 -12.66 0.20
C GLY A 148 -8.75 -11.59 -0.35
N ARG A 149 -9.11 -11.01 -1.50
CA ARG A 149 -8.29 -10.01 -2.22
C ARG A 149 -9.16 -8.88 -2.77
N GLU A 150 -8.51 -7.79 -3.20
CA GLU A 150 -9.13 -6.62 -3.82
C GLU A 150 -10.36 -6.04 -3.07
N PRO A 151 -10.20 -5.64 -1.80
CA PRO A 151 -11.30 -5.05 -1.05
C PRO A 151 -11.72 -3.68 -1.60
N SER A 152 -13.02 -3.40 -1.55
CA SER A 152 -13.59 -2.06 -1.79
C SER A 152 -14.74 -1.81 -0.81
N LEU A 153 -14.73 -0.65 -0.16
CA LEU A 153 -15.68 -0.28 0.91
C LEU A 153 -16.72 0.73 0.41
N SER A 154 -17.93 0.65 0.99
CA SER A 154 -18.89 1.76 0.95
C SER A 154 -18.41 2.91 1.86
N ALA A 155 -18.85 4.14 1.59
CA ALA A 155 -18.47 5.32 2.36
C ALA A 155 -18.81 5.17 3.84
N ASP A 156 -19.96 4.56 4.18
CA ASP A 156 -20.36 4.29 5.57
C ASP A 156 -19.64 3.07 6.22
N GLY A 157 -18.76 2.41 5.47
CA GLY A 157 -18.03 1.21 5.87
C GLY A 157 -18.91 -0.01 6.15
N ARG A 158 -20.21 0.04 5.84
CA ARG A 158 -21.15 -1.08 6.09
C ARG A 158 -20.86 -2.26 5.18
N PHE A 159 -20.56 -1.97 3.92
CA PHE A 159 -20.43 -2.96 2.88
C PHE A 159 -18.98 -3.03 2.40
N LEU A 160 -18.44 -4.25 2.38
CA LEU A 160 -17.11 -4.57 1.89
C LEU A 160 -17.24 -5.61 0.77
N VAL A 161 -16.84 -5.26 -0.45
CA VAL A 161 -16.76 -6.23 -1.55
C VAL A 161 -15.34 -6.70 -1.74
N TYR A 162 -15.18 -7.96 -2.14
CA TYR A 162 -13.88 -8.59 -2.30
C TYR A 162 -13.97 -9.81 -3.21
N ILE A 163 -12.82 -10.29 -3.69
CA ILE A 163 -12.70 -11.55 -4.42
C ILE A 163 -12.23 -12.67 -3.48
N ALA A 164 -12.74 -13.89 -3.67
CA ALA A 164 -12.20 -15.08 -3.02
C ALA A 164 -12.37 -16.33 -3.92
N GLY A 165 -11.54 -17.35 -3.66
CA GLY A 165 -11.42 -18.54 -4.52
C GLY A 165 -10.24 -18.45 -5.49
N SER A 166 -9.91 -19.57 -6.13
CA SER A 166 -8.71 -19.70 -6.98
C SER A 166 -8.98 -20.14 -8.41
N SER A 167 -10.06 -20.89 -8.68
CA SER A 167 -10.56 -21.15 -10.03
C SER A 167 -11.90 -21.91 -9.96
N PRO A 168 -13.05 -21.28 -10.28
CA PRO A 168 -13.18 -19.85 -10.55
C PRO A 168 -13.22 -19.00 -9.27
N ALA A 169 -12.51 -17.87 -9.25
CA ALA A 169 -12.67 -16.78 -8.30
C ALA A 169 -14.08 -16.18 -8.38
N LYS A 170 -14.56 -15.67 -7.25
CA LYS A 170 -15.91 -15.15 -7.07
C LYS A 170 -15.88 -13.83 -6.34
N VAL A 171 -16.90 -13.01 -6.59
CA VAL A 171 -17.10 -11.75 -5.88
C VAL A 171 -18.10 -11.96 -4.74
N TYR A 172 -17.69 -11.51 -3.56
CA TYR A 172 -18.49 -11.53 -2.35
C TYR A 172 -18.72 -10.12 -1.82
N LEU A 173 -19.84 -9.95 -1.12
CA LEU A 173 -20.16 -8.76 -0.36
C LEU A 173 -20.28 -9.16 1.12
N TYR A 174 -19.48 -8.57 1.98
CA TYR A 174 -19.60 -8.65 3.44
C TYR A 174 -20.43 -7.49 3.97
N ASP A 175 -21.54 -7.80 4.65
CA ASP A 175 -22.31 -6.84 5.44
C ASP A 175 -21.76 -6.87 6.87
N ARG A 176 -21.11 -5.78 7.28
CA ARG A 176 -20.51 -5.60 8.60
C ARG A 176 -21.54 -5.61 9.73
N GLU A 177 -22.75 -5.09 9.51
CA GLU A 177 -23.79 -5.06 10.56
C GLU A 177 -24.32 -6.46 10.84
N ILE A 178 -24.40 -7.30 9.81
CA ILE A 178 -24.87 -8.69 9.93
C ILE A 178 -23.71 -9.63 10.28
N GLY A 179 -22.48 -9.25 9.93
CA GLY A 179 -21.27 -10.06 10.10
C GLY A 179 -21.22 -11.25 9.14
N LYS A 180 -21.74 -11.11 7.92
CA LYS A 180 -21.84 -12.19 6.94
C LYS A 180 -21.47 -11.77 5.53
N SER A 181 -20.82 -12.69 4.83
CA SER A 181 -20.58 -12.58 3.39
C SER A 181 -21.68 -13.25 2.58
N GLN A 182 -22.11 -12.58 1.52
CA GLN A 182 -22.97 -13.12 0.46
C GLN A 182 -22.20 -13.20 -0.85
N LEU A 183 -22.40 -14.27 -1.60
CA LEU A 183 -21.91 -14.38 -2.98
C LEU A 183 -22.75 -13.45 -3.86
N ILE A 184 -22.14 -12.47 -4.54
CA ILE A 184 -22.87 -11.58 -5.44
C ILE A 184 -22.69 -11.94 -6.92
N SER A 185 -21.58 -12.61 -7.27
CA SER A 185 -21.41 -13.22 -8.59
C SER A 185 -22.19 -14.54 -8.69
N GLN A 186 -23.51 -14.46 -8.47
CA GLN A 186 -24.46 -15.55 -8.67
C GLN A 186 -25.04 -15.47 -10.07
N GLY A 187 -25.27 -16.63 -10.64
CA GLY A 187 -26.03 -16.77 -11.85
C GLY A 187 -27.51 -16.49 -11.65
N TRP A 188 -28.19 -16.16 -12.74
CA TRP A 188 -29.56 -15.66 -12.72
C TRP A 188 -30.62 -16.64 -12.16
N GLU A 189 -30.32 -17.94 -12.08
CA GLU A 189 -31.17 -18.95 -11.39
C GLU A 189 -30.59 -19.39 -10.03
N GLY A 190 -29.65 -18.62 -9.47
CA GLY A 190 -29.01 -18.88 -8.16
C GLY A 190 -27.83 -19.86 -8.21
N GLN A 191 -27.43 -20.32 -9.40
CA GLN A 191 -26.18 -21.07 -9.59
C GLN A 191 -24.96 -20.22 -9.27
N THR A 192 -23.83 -20.83 -8.97
CA THR A 192 -22.57 -20.08 -8.92
C THR A 192 -22.14 -19.70 -10.33
N ALA A 193 -21.49 -18.53 -10.47
CA ALA A 193 -20.81 -18.15 -11.71
C ALA A 193 -19.92 -19.31 -12.24
N ASP A 194 -19.92 -19.56 -13.54
CA ASP A 194 -19.16 -20.65 -14.15
C ASP A 194 -17.79 -20.24 -14.74
N GLY A 195 -17.41 -18.97 -14.59
CA GLY A 195 -16.09 -18.42 -14.86
C GLY A 195 -15.60 -17.51 -13.74
N ASP A 196 -14.36 -17.02 -13.81
CA ASP A 196 -13.82 -16.09 -12.81
C ASP A 196 -14.63 -14.78 -12.79
N SER A 197 -14.82 -14.24 -11.60
CA SER A 197 -15.37 -12.90 -11.38
C SER A 197 -14.37 -12.12 -10.51
N ILE A 198 -13.85 -11.00 -11.04
CA ILE A 198 -12.75 -10.23 -10.46
C ILE A 198 -12.97 -8.72 -10.56
N ALA A 199 -12.02 -7.93 -10.05
CA ALA A 199 -12.04 -6.46 -10.07
C ALA A 199 -13.32 -5.80 -9.49
N PRO A 200 -13.85 -6.25 -8.33
CA PRO A 200 -15.05 -5.65 -7.77
C PRO A 200 -14.79 -4.20 -7.33
N ARG A 201 -15.80 -3.35 -7.52
CA ARG A 201 -15.79 -1.94 -7.11
C ARG A 201 -17.13 -1.58 -6.51
N MET A 202 -17.09 -1.10 -5.27
CA MET A 202 -18.25 -0.60 -4.54
C MET A 202 -18.47 0.88 -4.87
N ALA A 203 -19.70 1.24 -5.23
CA ALA A 203 -20.12 2.63 -5.26
C ALA A 203 -20.11 3.21 -3.84
N ALA A 204 -19.70 4.48 -3.68
CA ALA A 204 -19.60 5.11 -2.37
C ALA A 204 -20.89 5.04 -1.53
N ASN A 205 -22.07 5.06 -2.17
CA ASN A 205 -23.37 4.95 -1.50
C ASN A 205 -23.72 3.53 -0.99
N GLY A 206 -22.89 2.52 -1.28
CA GLY A 206 -23.13 1.14 -0.83
C GLY A 206 -24.16 0.35 -1.62
N ARG A 207 -24.73 0.91 -2.70
CA ARG A 207 -25.82 0.27 -3.45
C ARG A 207 -25.33 -0.56 -4.63
N LEU A 208 -24.44 0.00 -5.44
CA LEU A 208 -24.05 -0.58 -6.72
C LEU A 208 -22.65 -1.18 -6.64
N ILE A 209 -22.46 -2.35 -7.24
CA ILE A 209 -21.18 -3.04 -7.29
C ILE A 209 -20.88 -3.40 -8.73
N ALA A 210 -19.85 -2.77 -9.31
CA ALA A 210 -19.35 -3.17 -10.62
C ALA A 210 -18.31 -4.28 -10.46
N PHE A 211 -18.33 -5.26 -11.34
CA PHE A 211 -17.30 -6.30 -11.38
C PHE A 211 -17.16 -6.83 -12.80
N TRP A 212 -16.04 -7.47 -13.08
CA TRP A 212 -15.80 -8.09 -14.36
C TRP A 212 -15.88 -9.61 -14.25
N SER A 213 -16.40 -10.30 -15.27
CA SER A 213 -16.50 -11.75 -15.23
C SER A 213 -16.39 -12.47 -16.58
N TRP A 214 -15.78 -13.66 -16.54
CA TRP A 214 -15.78 -14.68 -17.60
C TRP A 214 -16.96 -15.66 -17.54
N ALA A 215 -17.87 -15.47 -16.59
CA ALA A 215 -19.00 -16.36 -16.44
C ALA A 215 -20.05 -16.08 -17.53
N SER A 216 -20.59 -17.16 -18.09
CA SER A 216 -21.62 -17.19 -19.15
C SER A 216 -23.03 -17.42 -18.59
N ASN A 217 -23.19 -17.28 -17.28
CA ASN A 217 -24.41 -17.68 -16.59
C ASN A 217 -24.87 -16.67 -15.56
N LEU A 218 -24.32 -15.44 -15.58
CA LEU A 218 -24.66 -14.36 -14.65
C LEU A 218 -26.00 -13.71 -14.97
N VAL A 219 -26.33 -13.57 -16.25
CA VAL A 219 -27.62 -13.05 -16.72
C VAL A 219 -28.23 -14.01 -17.75
N PRO A 220 -29.55 -13.94 -18.03
CA PRO A 220 -30.13 -14.66 -19.16
C PRO A 220 -29.50 -14.24 -20.49
N ASP A 221 -29.51 -15.14 -21.47
CA ASP A 221 -29.02 -14.91 -22.84
C ASP A 221 -27.51 -14.57 -22.97
N ASP A 222 -26.72 -14.95 -21.96
CA ASP A 222 -25.27 -14.77 -21.90
C ASP A 222 -24.50 -16.02 -22.36
N ASP A 223 -24.76 -16.50 -23.59
CA ASP A 223 -24.25 -17.80 -24.05
C ASP A 223 -22.74 -17.83 -24.38
N GLU A 224 -22.01 -16.74 -24.12
CA GLU A 224 -20.60 -16.56 -24.48
C GLU A 224 -19.66 -17.18 -23.44
N LYS A 225 -19.45 -18.51 -23.50
CA LYS A 225 -18.38 -19.14 -22.71
C LYS A 225 -17.01 -18.72 -23.23
N CYS A 226 -16.24 -18.04 -22.39
CA CYS A 226 -14.79 -17.97 -22.51
C CYS A 226 -14.22 -19.41 -22.53
N ASN A 227 -14.02 -19.98 -23.72
CA ASN A 227 -13.56 -21.38 -23.85
C ASN A 227 -12.19 -21.57 -23.16
N GLU A 228 -12.16 -22.44 -22.15
CA GLU A 228 -10.93 -23.01 -21.59
C GLU A 228 -10.18 -23.78 -22.69
N GLY A 229 -9.26 -23.12 -23.39
CA GLY A 229 -8.46 -23.78 -24.45
C GLY A 229 -7.92 -22.84 -25.52
N ALA A 230 -8.46 -21.63 -25.66
CA ALA A 230 -7.82 -20.58 -26.44
C ALA A 230 -6.80 -19.87 -25.54
N ALA A 231 -5.52 -19.97 -25.88
CA ALA A 231 -4.46 -19.23 -25.20
C ALA A 231 -4.84 -17.75 -25.03
N LEU A 232 -4.89 -17.28 -23.79
CA LEU A 232 -4.58 -15.91 -23.36
C LEU A 232 -5.33 -14.76 -24.07
N ASN A 233 -6.54 -14.95 -24.58
CA ASN A 233 -7.35 -13.80 -24.99
C ASN A 233 -8.06 -13.29 -23.73
N SER A 234 -7.46 -12.30 -23.06
CA SER A 234 -7.96 -11.55 -21.90
C SER A 234 -9.23 -10.73 -22.20
N SER A 235 -10.01 -11.19 -23.17
CA SER A 235 -10.80 -10.36 -24.06
C SER A 235 -12.13 -11.03 -24.43
N CYS A 236 -12.70 -11.79 -23.50
CA CYS A 236 -14.04 -12.38 -23.63
C CYS A 236 -14.90 -12.18 -22.37
N GLY A 237 -14.39 -11.47 -21.37
CA GLY A 237 -15.16 -11.16 -20.15
C GLY A 237 -15.94 -9.87 -20.29
N ASP A 238 -17.05 -9.80 -19.55
CA ASP A 238 -17.96 -8.67 -19.55
C ASP A 238 -17.94 -7.91 -18.22
N VAL A 239 -18.41 -6.66 -18.28
CA VAL A 239 -18.63 -5.84 -17.10
C VAL A 239 -20.07 -5.98 -16.64
N TYR A 240 -20.22 -6.30 -15.37
CA TYR A 240 -21.49 -6.51 -14.68
C TYR A 240 -21.69 -5.47 -13.59
N LEU A 241 -22.96 -5.16 -13.32
CA LEU A 241 -23.37 -4.31 -12.22
C LEU A 241 -24.35 -5.09 -11.35
N PHE A 242 -24.03 -5.25 -10.08
CA PHE A 242 -24.95 -5.77 -9.08
C PHE A 242 -25.61 -4.61 -8.34
N ASP A 243 -26.94 -4.58 -8.34
CA ASP A 243 -27.73 -3.65 -7.52
C ASP A 243 -28.16 -4.35 -6.23
N LEU A 244 -27.67 -3.86 -5.09
CA LEU A 244 -27.94 -4.43 -3.79
C LEU A 244 -29.42 -4.32 -3.39
N GLU A 245 -30.12 -3.25 -3.78
CA GLU A 245 -31.53 -3.07 -3.46
C GLU A 245 -32.39 -4.06 -4.24
N ALA A 246 -32.09 -4.25 -5.53
CA ALA A 246 -32.79 -5.20 -6.37
C ALA A 246 -32.33 -6.64 -6.13
N SER A 247 -31.12 -6.83 -5.57
CA SER A 247 -30.40 -8.11 -5.51
C SER A 247 -30.30 -8.78 -6.89
N GLN A 248 -29.95 -8.00 -7.90
CA GLN A 248 -29.87 -8.44 -9.30
C GLN A 248 -28.57 -8.02 -9.96
N VAL A 249 -28.10 -8.88 -10.87
CA VAL A 249 -26.97 -8.62 -11.76
C VAL A 249 -27.50 -8.13 -13.12
N GLU A 250 -26.92 -7.05 -13.63
CA GLU A 250 -27.13 -6.50 -14.97
C GLU A 250 -25.81 -6.62 -15.76
N ARG A 251 -25.87 -7.06 -17.02
CA ARG A 251 -24.73 -7.02 -17.96
C ARG A 251 -24.68 -5.64 -18.59
N ILE A 252 -23.55 -4.93 -18.43
CA ILE A 252 -23.40 -3.55 -18.93
C ILE A 252 -22.80 -3.52 -20.33
N ALA A 253 -21.79 -4.34 -20.56
CA ALA A 253 -21.07 -4.37 -21.82
C ALA A 253 -21.07 -5.79 -22.38
N VAL A 254 -21.28 -5.90 -23.69
CA VAL A 254 -21.25 -7.14 -24.47
C VAL A 254 -20.14 -6.96 -25.49
N GLY A 255 -19.05 -7.71 -25.39
CA GLY A 255 -17.98 -7.63 -26.38
C GLY A 255 -18.41 -8.23 -27.73
N GLU A 256 -19.04 -7.45 -28.61
CA GLU A 256 -19.33 -7.90 -29.99
C GLU A 256 -18.05 -8.01 -30.82
N GLY A 257 -17.33 -9.13 -30.69
CA GLY A 257 -16.22 -9.48 -31.57
C GLY A 257 -15.12 -10.26 -30.86
N TYR A 258 -14.92 -11.50 -31.29
CA TYR A 258 -13.74 -12.30 -30.98
C TYR A 258 -12.47 -11.47 -31.25
N GLY A 259 -11.84 -10.96 -30.18
CA GLY A 259 -10.54 -10.26 -30.27
C GLY A 259 -10.44 -8.87 -29.63
N LEU A 260 -11.47 -8.32 -28.98
CA LEU A 260 -11.39 -7.01 -28.30
C LEU A 260 -11.95 -6.99 -26.88
N GLY A 261 -12.28 -8.12 -26.27
CA GLY A 261 -12.89 -8.02 -24.96
C GLY A 261 -12.04 -7.33 -23.90
N MET A 262 -12.80 -6.98 -22.90
CA MET A 262 -12.54 -5.84 -22.05
C MET A 262 -11.57 -6.30 -20.97
N GLY A 263 -10.42 -5.64 -20.86
CA GLY A 263 -9.59 -5.79 -19.68
C GLY A 263 -10.35 -5.25 -18.46
N ALA A 264 -10.30 -5.99 -17.34
CA ALA A 264 -10.84 -5.55 -16.05
C ALA A 264 -10.11 -4.33 -15.46
N SER A 265 -9.05 -3.87 -16.13
CA SER A 265 -8.20 -2.77 -15.70
C SER A 265 -9.00 -1.47 -15.57
N PHE A 266 -8.80 -0.78 -14.45
CA PHE A 266 -9.39 0.53 -14.15
C PHE A 266 -10.93 0.53 -14.15
N LEU A 267 -11.57 -0.59 -13.78
CA LEU A 267 -12.99 -0.56 -13.47
C LEU A 267 -13.22 0.45 -12.33
N SER A 268 -14.13 1.39 -12.55
CA SER A 268 -14.53 2.42 -11.58
C SER A 268 -15.94 2.89 -11.90
N LEU A 269 -16.75 3.21 -10.89
CA LEU A 269 -18.13 3.71 -11.07
C LEU A 269 -18.40 4.93 -10.21
N SER A 270 -19.26 5.82 -10.70
CA SER A 270 -19.87 6.88 -9.87
C SER A 270 -20.86 6.28 -8.87
N ALA A 271 -21.17 7.01 -7.80
CA ALA A 271 -22.10 6.57 -6.76
C ALA A 271 -23.50 6.30 -7.29
N ASP A 272 -23.97 7.11 -8.23
CA ASP A 272 -25.26 6.91 -8.91
C ASP A 272 -25.22 5.79 -9.97
N GLY A 273 -24.04 5.27 -10.28
CA GLY A 273 -23.80 4.29 -11.33
C GLY A 273 -24.07 4.79 -12.74
N ASN A 274 -24.27 6.09 -12.98
CA ASN A 274 -24.50 6.63 -14.32
C ASN A 274 -23.19 6.81 -15.11
N ARG A 275 -22.04 6.81 -14.44
CA ARG A 275 -20.71 6.84 -15.04
C ARG A 275 -19.97 5.57 -14.68
N LEU A 276 -19.37 4.97 -15.69
CA LEU A 276 -18.54 3.78 -15.55
C LEU A 276 -17.28 3.96 -16.37
N SER A 277 -16.13 3.70 -15.77
CA SER A 277 -14.86 3.59 -16.48
C SER A 277 -14.46 2.13 -16.56
N TYR A 278 -14.06 1.70 -17.75
CA TYR A 278 -13.45 0.41 -18.02
C TYR A 278 -12.76 0.49 -19.38
N ASN A 279 -11.75 -0.35 -19.61
CA ASN A 279 -11.00 -0.36 -20.87
C ASN A 279 -10.47 1.04 -21.28
N CYS A 280 -10.12 1.87 -20.30
CA CYS A 280 -9.69 3.26 -20.49
C CYS A 280 -10.71 4.17 -21.20
N GLN A 281 -11.98 3.77 -21.21
CA GLN A 281 -13.11 4.57 -21.66
C GLN A 281 -13.93 5.01 -20.46
N ILE A 282 -14.69 6.07 -20.64
CA ILE A 282 -15.68 6.53 -19.67
C ILE A 282 -17.02 6.60 -20.39
N ILE A 283 -18.00 5.90 -19.84
CA ILE A 283 -19.31 5.74 -20.44
C ILE A 283 -20.34 6.42 -19.57
N ASP A 284 -21.18 7.22 -20.22
CA ASP A 284 -22.45 7.68 -19.67
C ASP A 284 -23.52 6.63 -19.98
N ARG A 285 -24.00 5.95 -18.94
CA ARG A 285 -25.04 4.91 -19.07
C ARG A 285 -26.41 5.47 -19.45
N GLN A 286 -26.72 6.70 -19.06
CA GLN A 286 -27.99 7.33 -19.43
C GLN A 286 -28.03 7.69 -20.91
N LEU A 287 -26.88 8.11 -21.46
CA LEU A 287 -26.72 8.42 -22.88
C LEU A 287 -26.37 7.20 -23.73
N SER A 288 -25.91 6.11 -23.11
CA SER A 288 -25.32 4.95 -23.79
C SER A 288 -24.18 5.37 -24.72
N GLN A 289 -23.32 6.27 -24.24
CA GLN A 289 -22.25 6.88 -25.03
C GLN A 289 -20.93 6.89 -24.29
N VAL A 290 -19.85 6.67 -25.04
CA VAL A 290 -18.49 6.97 -24.58
C VAL A 290 -18.32 8.49 -24.58
N ILE A 291 -18.03 9.05 -23.41
CA ILE A 291 -17.85 10.50 -23.21
C ILE A 291 -16.37 10.90 -23.08
N ALA A 292 -15.48 9.93 -22.81
CA ALA A 292 -14.03 10.12 -22.87
C ALA A 292 -13.31 8.80 -23.18
N ASP A 293 -12.19 8.91 -23.89
CA ASP A 293 -11.35 7.79 -24.32
C ASP A 293 -9.89 7.99 -23.89
N ASN A 294 -9.14 6.89 -23.81
CA ASN A 294 -7.73 6.84 -23.41
C ASN A 294 -7.45 7.40 -22.01
N ARG A 295 -8.41 7.25 -21.09
CA ARG A 295 -8.29 7.62 -19.68
C ARG A 295 -8.43 6.37 -18.83
N CYS A 296 -7.30 5.70 -18.60
CA CYS A 296 -7.17 4.51 -17.77
C CYS A 296 -7.16 4.93 -16.28
N GLY A 297 -8.33 5.18 -15.69
CA GLY A 297 -8.41 5.97 -14.47
C GLY A 297 -9.53 5.61 -13.51
N VAL A 298 -9.55 6.35 -12.41
CA VAL A 298 -10.60 6.28 -11.38
C VAL A 298 -11.54 7.47 -11.52
N LEU A 299 -12.83 7.22 -11.34
CA LEU A 299 -13.87 8.24 -11.34
C LEU A 299 -14.09 8.79 -9.93
N SER A 300 -14.42 10.08 -9.85
CA SER A 300 -15.00 10.63 -8.62
C SER A 300 -16.40 10.06 -8.39
N ALA A 301 -16.84 9.98 -7.14
CA ALA A 301 -18.15 9.41 -6.83
C ALA A 301 -19.31 10.23 -7.42
N ASP A 302 -19.16 11.54 -7.61
CA ASP A 302 -20.15 12.36 -8.33
C ASP A 302 -20.14 12.18 -9.87
N GLY A 303 -19.19 11.39 -10.38
CA GLY A 303 -19.03 11.11 -11.80
C GLY A 303 -18.65 12.33 -12.65
N GLN A 304 -18.17 13.43 -12.04
CA GLN A 304 -17.78 14.63 -12.76
C GLN A 304 -16.29 14.67 -13.12
N PHE A 305 -15.46 13.90 -12.43
CA PHE A 305 -14.01 13.92 -12.61
C PHE A 305 -13.45 12.53 -12.86
N VAL A 306 -12.33 12.48 -13.59
CA VAL A 306 -11.50 11.30 -13.75
C VAL A 306 -10.05 11.64 -13.45
N MET A 307 -9.38 10.76 -12.70
CA MET A 307 -7.93 10.79 -12.52
C MET A 307 -7.29 9.62 -13.25
N TRP A 308 -6.22 9.87 -13.99
CA TRP A 308 -5.43 8.81 -14.63
C TRP A 308 -3.94 9.12 -14.58
N GLN A 309 -3.14 8.08 -14.78
CA GLN A 309 -1.70 8.20 -14.93
C GLN A 309 -1.33 8.12 -16.41
N GLN A 310 -0.33 8.91 -16.81
CA GLN A 310 0.29 8.81 -18.12
C GLN A 310 1.80 9.02 -17.99
N GLY A 311 2.57 7.98 -18.32
CA GLY A 311 4.00 7.96 -18.01
C GLY A 311 4.21 8.03 -16.49
N ALA A 312 5.08 8.94 -16.04
CA ALA A 312 5.32 9.16 -14.62
C ALA A 312 4.36 10.19 -13.99
N ASP A 313 3.55 10.87 -14.80
CA ASP A 313 2.71 11.98 -14.34
C ASP A 313 1.23 11.59 -14.20
N PHE A 314 0.54 12.26 -13.29
CA PHE A 314 -0.88 12.11 -13.02
C PHE A 314 -1.67 13.31 -13.52
N PHE A 315 -2.90 13.04 -13.97
CA PHE A 315 -3.80 14.03 -14.56
C PHE A 315 -5.21 13.88 -13.99
N VAL A 316 -5.91 14.99 -13.89
CA VAL A 316 -7.35 15.04 -13.58
C VAL A 316 -8.07 15.78 -14.69
N ALA A 317 -9.24 15.28 -15.08
CA ALA A 317 -10.13 15.98 -16.01
C ALA A 317 -11.52 16.14 -15.43
N GLU A 318 -12.09 17.32 -15.63
CA GLU A 318 -13.54 17.54 -15.49
C GLU A 318 -14.23 17.05 -16.77
N LEU A 319 -15.13 16.08 -16.65
CA LEU A 319 -15.75 15.39 -17.79
C LEU A 319 -16.72 16.29 -18.57
N ALA A 320 -17.33 17.27 -17.91
CA ALA A 320 -18.27 18.19 -18.57
C ALA A 320 -17.58 19.21 -19.48
N THR A 321 -16.37 19.66 -19.10
CA THR A 321 -15.63 20.72 -19.80
C THR A 321 -14.43 20.20 -20.60
N ASP A 322 -14.02 18.96 -20.32
CA ASP A 322 -12.80 18.33 -20.80
C ASP A 322 -11.52 19.08 -20.43
N VAL A 323 -11.57 19.93 -19.41
CA VAL A 323 -10.40 20.63 -18.88
C VAL A 323 -9.52 19.61 -18.15
N VAL A 324 -8.26 19.51 -18.58
CA VAL A 324 -7.26 18.60 -18.02
C VAL A 324 -6.21 19.37 -17.22
N THR A 325 -5.99 18.96 -15.97
CA THR A 325 -4.97 19.47 -15.06
C THR A 325 -3.92 18.38 -14.83
N GLN A 326 -2.64 18.73 -14.96
CA GLN A 326 -1.52 17.89 -14.53
C GLN A 326 -1.30 18.11 -13.02
N VAL A 327 -1.29 17.03 -12.24
CA VAL A 327 -1.25 17.10 -10.76
C VAL A 327 0.09 16.66 -10.17
N SER A 328 0.92 16.00 -10.97
CA SER A 328 2.32 15.72 -10.64
C SER A 328 3.23 16.16 -11.77
N VAL A 329 4.36 16.76 -11.42
CA VAL A 329 5.45 17.07 -12.35
C VAL A 329 6.66 16.27 -11.91
N THR A 330 6.90 15.12 -12.51
CA THR A 330 8.11 14.33 -12.22
C THR A 330 9.31 14.90 -12.96
N ASN A 331 10.53 14.75 -12.42
CA ASN A 331 11.77 15.21 -13.08
C ASN A 331 12.05 14.57 -14.46
N ALA A 332 11.36 13.47 -14.80
CA ALA A 332 11.40 12.82 -16.12
C ALA A 332 10.21 13.20 -17.03
N GLY A 333 9.23 13.94 -16.50
CA GLY A 333 8.01 14.35 -17.18
C GLY A 333 8.29 15.43 -18.23
N VAL A 334 8.28 15.02 -19.50
CA VAL A 334 8.08 15.96 -20.61
C VAL A 334 6.64 16.42 -20.52
N GLY A 335 6.39 17.73 -20.45
CA GLY A 335 5.05 18.31 -20.56
C GLY A 335 4.34 17.71 -21.76
N SER A 336 3.46 16.74 -21.49
CA SER A 336 2.71 16.00 -22.50
C SER A 336 1.24 16.21 -22.20
N ASN A 337 0.47 16.36 -23.27
CA ASN A 337 -0.93 16.75 -23.28
C ASN A 337 -1.89 15.59 -22.97
N GLY A 338 -1.56 14.70 -22.03
CA GLY A 338 -2.53 13.69 -21.60
C GLY A 338 -2.70 12.47 -22.53
N LYS A 339 -1.82 12.21 -23.52
CA LYS A 339 -1.99 11.10 -24.51
C LYS A 339 -0.81 10.09 -24.58
N TRP A 340 -0.99 8.91 -23.94
CA TRP A 340 -0.19 7.64 -23.93
C TRP A 340 1.20 7.66 -23.22
N VAL A 341 1.76 6.60 -22.57
CA VAL A 341 2.01 5.18 -22.96
C VAL A 341 2.29 4.25 -21.73
N ASP A 342 2.13 2.93 -21.93
CA ASP A 342 2.63 1.66 -21.28
C ASP A 342 2.96 1.53 -19.78
N PHE A 343 2.34 0.52 -19.18
CA PHE A 343 2.63 -0.06 -17.87
C PHE A 343 3.85 -0.99 -17.96
N ALA A 344 4.96 -0.63 -17.31
CA ALA A 344 6.10 -1.54 -17.14
C ALA A 344 6.51 -1.61 -15.66
N SER A 345 5.96 -2.64 -14.99
CA SER A 345 6.53 -3.36 -13.86
C SER A 345 7.12 -2.55 -12.69
N ALA A 346 6.34 -2.39 -11.62
CA ALA A 346 6.86 -2.59 -10.27
C ALA A 346 6.35 -3.95 -9.78
N PHE A 347 7.28 -4.81 -9.40
CA PHE A 347 7.10 -6.25 -9.24
C PHE A 347 6.19 -6.63 -8.05
N GLY A 348 5.33 -7.65 -8.26
CA GLY A 348 4.86 -8.56 -7.20
C GLY A 348 3.35 -8.57 -6.93
N SER A 349 2.65 -9.55 -7.52
CA SER A 349 1.28 -10.01 -7.25
C SER A 349 0.10 -9.02 -7.34
N GLU A 350 -0.56 -9.01 -8.50
CA GLU A 350 -2.04 -9.02 -8.64
C GLU A 350 -2.90 -7.93 -7.95
N SER A 351 -2.34 -6.81 -7.49
CA SER A 351 -3.15 -5.70 -6.98
C SER A 351 -3.58 -4.79 -8.15
N PHE A 352 -4.78 -5.04 -8.71
CA PHE A 352 -5.42 -4.22 -9.75
C PHE A 352 -5.88 -2.83 -9.25
N GLN A 353 -5.38 -2.35 -8.10
CA GLN A 353 -5.68 -1.01 -7.62
C GLN A 353 -4.65 0.00 -8.15
N PRO A 354 -5.10 1.10 -8.78
CA PRO A 354 -4.18 2.14 -9.19
C PRO A 354 -3.48 2.72 -7.97
N GLY A 355 -2.19 3.05 -8.09
CA GLY A 355 -1.41 3.72 -7.03
C GLY A 355 -1.82 5.19 -6.81
N PHE A 356 -3.11 5.48 -6.96
CA PHE A 356 -3.71 6.80 -6.90
C PHE A 356 -5.22 6.73 -6.61
N GLY A 357 -5.76 7.79 -6.04
CA GLY A 357 -7.17 7.91 -5.65
C GLY A 357 -7.69 9.32 -5.77
N LEU A 358 -9.02 9.44 -5.88
CA LEU A 358 -9.72 10.70 -6.12
C LEU A 358 -10.91 10.81 -5.15
N SER A 359 -11.03 11.95 -4.46
CA SER A 359 -12.22 12.23 -3.63
C SER A 359 -13.48 12.49 -4.46
N ASP A 360 -14.64 12.47 -3.82
CA ASP A 360 -15.98 12.50 -4.45
C ASP A 360 -16.25 13.68 -5.37
N GLN A 361 -15.63 14.82 -5.11
CA GLN A 361 -15.80 16.06 -5.87
C GLN A 361 -14.55 16.39 -6.70
N GLY A 362 -13.65 15.42 -6.88
CA GLY A 362 -12.41 15.60 -7.62
C GLY A 362 -11.36 16.49 -6.95
N ARG A 363 -11.67 17.18 -5.85
CA ARG A 363 -10.78 18.16 -5.21
C ARG A 363 -9.46 17.56 -4.73
N TRP A 364 -9.50 16.40 -4.07
CA TRP A 364 -8.33 15.78 -3.49
C TRP A 364 -7.89 14.59 -4.32
N THR A 365 -6.64 14.62 -4.76
CA THR A 365 -5.97 13.52 -5.45
C THR A 365 -4.83 13.00 -4.62
N VAL A 366 -4.78 11.70 -4.39
CA VAL A 366 -3.64 11.03 -3.77
C VAL A 366 -2.91 10.19 -4.81
N PHE A 367 -1.59 10.13 -4.77
CA PHE A 367 -0.80 9.31 -5.69
C PHE A 367 0.57 8.94 -5.09
N ALA A 368 1.12 7.81 -5.55
CA ALA A 368 2.47 7.38 -5.23
C ALA A 368 3.45 7.73 -6.37
N THR A 369 4.59 8.33 -6.08
CA THR A 369 5.61 8.66 -7.08
C THR A 369 7.02 8.75 -6.49
N THR A 370 8.03 8.64 -7.34
CA THR A 370 9.46 8.80 -6.98
C THR A 370 10.00 10.21 -7.23
N ALA A 371 9.10 11.18 -7.42
CA ALA A 371 9.45 12.53 -7.78
C ALA A 371 9.91 13.37 -6.59
N VAL A 372 11.23 13.53 -6.48
CA VAL A 372 11.92 14.31 -5.45
C VAL A 372 11.74 15.85 -5.54
N ASN A 373 10.94 16.33 -6.50
CA ASN A 373 10.73 17.76 -6.74
C ASN A 373 9.34 18.26 -6.34
N LEU A 374 8.52 17.40 -5.74
CA LEU A 374 7.17 17.73 -5.28
C LEU A 374 7.18 18.32 -3.86
N ASP A 375 8.14 17.93 -3.03
CA ASP A 375 8.40 18.51 -1.72
C ASP A 375 9.92 18.76 -1.57
N PRO A 376 10.38 19.97 -1.20
CA PRO A 376 11.81 20.26 -1.05
C PRO A 376 12.49 19.46 0.07
N LEU A 377 11.72 18.83 0.95
CA LEU A 377 12.23 17.98 2.04
C LEU A 377 12.35 16.51 1.61
N ASP A 378 11.79 16.13 0.47
CA ASP A 378 11.97 14.81 -0.13
C ASP A 378 13.36 14.70 -0.76
N THR A 379 14.35 14.47 0.10
CA THR A 379 15.74 14.24 -0.28
C THR A 379 16.20 12.81 0.05
N GLN A 380 15.28 11.91 0.37
CA GLN A 380 15.61 10.62 0.99
C GLN A 380 15.76 9.51 -0.04
N GLU A 381 16.70 8.60 0.22
CA GLU A 381 16.82 7.34 -0.51
C GLU A 381 16.20 6.23 0.31
N CYS A 382 15.56 5.30 -0.39
CA CYS A 382 15.00 4.10 0.21
C CYS A 382 16.10 3.07 0.37
N HIS A 383 16.15 2.46 1.55
CA HIS A 383 17.11 1.42 1.87
C HIS A 383 16.38 0.12 2.18
N ASP A 384 15.94 -0.60 1.15
CA ASP A 384 15.40 -1.95 1.32
C ASP A 384 16.55 -2.96 1.48
N ALA A 385 16.39 -3.99 2.32
CA ALA A 385 17.35 -5.09 2.39
C ALA A 385 17.41 -5.90 1.08
N LEU A 386 16.37 -5.82 0.25
CA LEU A 386 16.25 -6.54 -1.01
C LEU A 386 16.85 -5.79 -2.22
N PHE A 387 17.04 -4.48 -2.13
CA PHE A 387 17.41 -3.63 -3.27
C PHE A 387 18.56 -2.67 -2.91
N PRO A 388 19.43 -2.29 -3.87
CA PRO A 388 20.38 -1.20 -3.65
C PRO A 388 19.63 0.12 -3.39
N PRO A 389 20.26 1.14 -2.76
CA PRO A 389 19.62 2.43 -2.54
C PRO A 389 19.03 3.01 -3.82
N HIS A 390 17.80 3.51 -3.74
CA HIS A 390 17.05 4.07 -4.86
C HIS A 390 16.11 5.21 -4.40
N PRO A 391 15.61 6.06 -5.31
CA PRO A 391 14.55 7.01 -4.98
C PRO A 391 13.33 6.27 -4.41
N CYS A 392 12.77 6.80 -3.32
CA CYS A 392 11.58 6.22 -2.70
C CYS A 392 10.34 6.47 -3.51
N TYR A 393 9.43 5.49 -3.53
CA TYR A 393 8.03 5.82 -3.78
C TYR A 393 7.43 6.45 -2.54
N ASP A 394 6.87 7.64 -2.72
CA ASP A 394 6.23 8.41 -1.65
C ASP A 394 4.80 8.77 -2.01
N ILE A 395 3.98 8.90 -0.97
CA ILE A 395 2.57 9.26 -1.08
C ILE A 395 2.44 10.78 -0.99
N TYR A 396 1.81 11.34 -2.03
CA TYR A 396 1.53 12.75 -2.13
C TYR A 396 0.02 12.98 -2.22
N LEU A 397 -0.43 14.08 -1.62
CA LEU A 397 -1.77 14.61 -1.73
C LEU A 397 -1.72 15.92 -2.50
N HIS A 398 -2.54 16.10 -3.52
CA HIS A 398 -2.69 17.35 -4.24
C HIS A 398 -4.11 17.90 -4.07
N ASP A 399 -4.20 19.19 -3.73
CA ASP A 399 -5.45 19.96 -3.65
C ASP A 399 -5.68 20.68 -4.98
N GLN A 400 -6.67 20.24 -5.75
CA GLN A 400 -7.03 20.88 -7.03
C GLN A 400 -7.45 22.34 -6.86
N GLU A 401 -7.96 22.73 -5.68
CA GLU A 401 -8.46 24.09 -5.46
C GLU A 401 -7.31 25.08 -5.24
N THR A 402 -6.29 24.69 -4.48
CA THR A 402 -5.15 25.57 -4.16
C THR A 402 -3.94 25.33 -5.08
N GLY A 403 -3.87 24.18 -5.75
CA GLY A 403 -2.71 23.72 -6.51
C GLY A 403 -1.55 23.21 -5.63
N GLU A 404 -1.76 23.10 -4.32
CA GLU A 404 -0.73 22.65 -3.38
C GLU A 404 -0.58 21.13 -3.40
N THR A 405 0.67 20.67 -3.28
CA THR A 405 1.01 19.24 -3.13
C THR A 405 1.72 19.03 -1.80
N THR A 406 1.26 18.08 -1.00
CA THR A 406 1.77 17.76 0.34
C THR A 406 2.32 16.33 0.38
N TRP A 407 3.50 16.15 0.97
CA TRP A 407 4.08 14.84 1.22
C TRP A 407 3.45 14.17 2.46
N ILE A 408 2.72 13.07 2.24
CA ILE A 408 1.94 12.35 3.26
C ILE A 408 2.76 11.27 3.95
N SER A 409 3.57 10.50 3.20
CA SER A 409 4.46 9.47 3.75
C SER A 409 5.77 10.06 4.29
N ARG A 410 5.70 11.26 4.86
CA ARG A 410 6.86 11.96 5.38
C ARG A 410 7.32 11.30 6.69
N PRO A 411 8.62 11.02 6.86
CA PRO A 411 9.16 10.52 8.12
C PRO A 411 8.89 11.47 9.28
N LEU A 412 8.74 10.91 10.48
CA LEU A 412 8.69 11.71 11.69
C LEU A 412 9.90 12.63 11.73
N ALA A 413 9.66 13.93 11.86
CA ALA A 413 10.72 14.91 12.00
C ALA A 413 11.61 14.45 13.16
N GLN A 414 12.84 14.02 12.85
CA GLN A 414 13.87 13.83 13.85
C GLN A 414 13.94 15.17 14.57
N THR A 415 13.49 15.24 15.82
CA THR A 415 13.66 16.43 16.63
C THR A 415 15.12 16.78 16.55
N ALA A 416 15.45 17.87 15.85
CA ALA A 416 16.82 18.32 15.73
C ALA A 416 17.31 18.54 17.15
N VAL A 417 18.19 17.66 17.64
CA VAL A 417 18.96 17.88 18.86
C VAL A 417 20.01 18.94 18.53
N HIS A 418 19.55 20.15 18.22
CA HIS A 418 20.33 21.34 18.45
C HIS A 418 20.10 21.74 19.90
N SER A 419 20.71 21.00 20.81
CA SER A 419 21.00 21.52 22.14
C SER A 419 22.12 22.57 22.01
N THR A 420 21.79 23.75 21.49
CA THR A 420 22.49 24.95 21.95
C THR A 420 22.00 25.18 23.39
N PRO A 421 22.88 25.12 24.41
CA PRO A 421 22.46 25.39 25.76
C PRO A 421 22.03 26.85 25.83
N THR A 422 20.71 27.08 25.88
CA THR A 422 20.16 28.38 26.22
C THR A 422 20.43 28.58 27.70
N ILE A 423 21.51 29.28 28.03
CA ILE A 423 21.76 29.76 29.38
C ILE A 423 20.68 30.81 29.66
N LEU A 424 19.66 30.42 30.41
CA LEU A 424 18.72 31.34 31.04
C LEU A 424 19.51 32.20 32.04
N ALA A 425 19.78 33.44 31.67
CA ALA A 425 20.24 34.46 32.60
C ALA A 425 19.09 34.81 33.57
N THR A 426 19.25 34.49 34.84
CA THR A 426 18.38 34.97 35.92
C THR A 426 18.68 36.45 36.21
N PRO A 427 17.67 37.27 36.58
CA PRO A 427 17.85 38.70 36.77
C PRO A 427 18.62 39.02 38.06
N GLU A 428 19.27 40.18 38.00
CA GLU A 428 20.24 40.75 38.93
C GLU A 428 19.84 40.67 40.42
N SER A 429 20.81 40.27 41.25
CA SER A 429 20.88 40.68 42.65
C SER A 429 22.24 41.31 42.93
N THR A 430 22.21 42.59 43.26
CA THR A 430 23.30 43.45 43.74
C THR A 430 24.17 42.82 44.82
N LEU A 431 25.51 42.93 44.70
CA LEU A 431 26.46 43.19 45.81
C LEU A 431 27.90 43.45 45.31
N SER A 432 28.37 44.68 45.55
CA SER A 432 29.74 45.22 45.86
C SER A 432 31.00 44.87 45.03
N PRO A 433 31.90 45.87 44.77
CA PRO A 433 33.06 45.70 43.89
C PRO A 433 34.31 45.17 44.64
N GLY A 434 35.00 44.19 44.04
CA GLY A 434 36.26 43.67 44.55
C GLY A 434 37.10 43.00 43.47
N LEU A 435 38.20 43.67 43.09
CA LEU A 435 39.42 43.16 42.42
C LEU A 435 39.26 42.23 41.20
N LEU A 436 39.42 42.80 40.00
CA LEU A 436 39.84 42.07 38.81
C LEU A 436 41.37 41.87 38.85
N THR A 437 41.82 40.62 38.96
CA THR A 437 43.20 40.23 38.66
C THR A 437 43.18 39.48 37.33
N MET A 438 43.73 40.09 36.28
CA MET A 438 43.97 39.41 35.01
C MET A 438 45.14 38.42 35.16
N LEU A 439 44.92 37.17 34.76
CA LEU A 439 45.98 36.22 34.47
C LEU A 439 45.72 35.57 33.11
N SER A 440 46.51 36.02 32.15
CA SER A 440 46.71 35.42 30.83
C SER A 440 47.57 34.16 30.97
N VAL A 441 47.17 33.06 30.34
CA VAL A 441 48.05 31.99 29.84
C VAL A 441 47.31 31.44 28.60
N GLY A 442 47.82 31.43 27.39
CA GLY A 442 49.17 31.07 26.95
C GLY A 442 49.08 29.69 26.31
N GLY A 443 49.28 29.62 24.98
CA GLY A 443 49.08 28.42 24.17
C GLY A 443 50.07 27.27 24.41
N GLY A 444 49.80 26.14 23.76
CA GLY A 444 50.65 24.94 23.74
C GLY A 444 49.87 23.72 23.22
N VAL A 445 49.85 23.48 21.90
CA VAL A 445 50.63 22.45 21.17
C VAL A 445 50.17 21.00 21.42
N CYS A 446 49.73 20.37 20.32
CA CYS A 446 49.40 18.95 20.19
C CYS A 446 50.63 18.04 20.31
N SER A 447 50.43 16.84 20.88
CA SER A 447 51.18 15.63 20.52
C SER A 447 50.28 14.38 20.70
N PRO A 448 50.42 13.33 19.86
CA PRO A 448 49.51 12.18 19.82
C PRO A 448 50.02 11.02 20.68
N CYS A 449 49.13 10.11 21.12
CA CYS A 449 49.40 8.66 21.22
C CYS A 449 48.23 7.83 21.78
N ALA A 450 48.06 6.66 21.14
CA ALA A 450 47.73 5.34 21.69
C ALA A 450 46.27 4.95 21.99
N CYS A 451 45.75 4.06 21.13
CA CYS A 451 44.63 3.15 21.39
C CYS A 451 45.06 2.01 22.33
N PRO A 452 44.24 1.59 23.31
CA PRO A 452 44.43 0.34 24.03
C PRO A 452 43.71 -0.84 23.34
N VAL A 453 44.46 -1.91 23.12
CA VAL A 453 43.99 -3.24 22.67
C VAL A 453 43.43 -4.00 23.87
N HIS A 454 42.21 -4.54 23.77
CA HIS A 454 41.66 -5.51 24.72
C HIS A 454 41.75 -6.95 24.16
N PRO A 455 42.04 -7.97 24.98
CA PRO A 455 42.22 -9.35 24.53
C PRO A 455 40.89 -10.11 24.37
N VAL A 456 40.78 -10.87 23.27
CA VAL A 456 39.69 -11.82 22.98
C VAL A 456 39.98 -13.18 23.64
N PRO A 457 39.04 -13.81 24.37
CA PRO A 457 39.17 -15.21 24.76
C PRO A 457 38.73 -16.16 23.63
N ARG A 458 39.62 -17.09 23.27
CA ARG A 458 39.33 -18.22 22.37
C ARG A 458 38.48 -19.26 23.10
N LEU A 459 37.29 -19.58 22.58
CA LEU A 459 36.57 -20.81 22.91
C LEU A 459 36.85 -21.86 21.83
N ALA A 460 37.43 -22.98 22.24
CA ALA A 460 37.62 -24.17 21.42
C ALA A 460 36.39 -25.07 21.54
N TYR A 461 35.87 -25.57 20.41
CA TYR A 461 34.94 -26.69 20.41
C TYR A 461 35.57 -27.90 19.71
N HIS A 462 35.53 -29.02 20.42
CA HIS A 462 36.01 -30.34 20.07
C HIS A 462 35.00 -30.99 19.11
N VAL A 463 35.48 -31.55 17.99
CA VAL A 463 34.67 -32.37 17.07
C VAL A 463 35.04 -33.83 17.29
N GLU A 464 34.06 -34.69 17.57
CA GLU A 464 34.17 -36.15 17.48
C GLU A 464 33.20 -36.73 16.43
N PRO A 465 33.50 -37.88 15.79
CA PRO A 465 32.86 -38.30 14.54
C PRO A 465 31.94 -39.55 14.64
N GLN A 466 30.80 -39.48 13.90
CA GLN A 466 30.14 -40.56 13.09
C GLN A 466 29.33 -41.66 13.85
N PRO A 467 28.26 -42.29 13.27
CA PRO A 467 28.27 -42.91 11.95
C PRO A 467 26.99 -42.90 11.04
N ARG A 468 27.28 -42.83 9.73
CA ARG A 468 26.75 -43.61 8.57
C ARG A 468 25.32 -44.20 8.63
N TRP A 469 24.49 -43.78 7.66
CA TRP A 469 23.46 -44.62 7.05
C TRP A 469 23.63 -44.73 5.53
N ARG A 470 23.38 -45.93 5.00
CA ARG A 470 23.66 -46.39 3.63
C ARG A 470 22.61 -45.93 2.61
N ALA A 471 23.09 -45.78 1.39
CA ALA A 471 22.35 -45.52 0.16
C ALA A 471 21.52 -46.72 -0.34
N GLY A 472 20.44 -46.39 -1.06
CA GLY A 472 19.74 -47.24 -2.02
C GLY A 472 19.49 -46.45 -3.32
N GLN A 473 20.05 -46.97 -4.41
CA GLN A 473 19.95 -46.57 -5.83
C GLN A 473 18.50 -46.52 -6.38
N GLN A 474 18.14 -46.06 -7.58
CA GLN A 474 18.60 -45.23 -8.72
C GLN A 474 17.39 -45.30 -9.68
N GLN A 475 17.07 -44.24 -10.43
CA GLN A 475 16.95 -44.31 -11.90
C GLN A 475 16.85 -42.92 -12.54
N GLN A 476 17.55 -42.79 -13.66
CA GLN A 476 17.87 -41.58 -14.43
C GLN A 476 16.88 -41.30 -15.56
N ARG A 477 16.85 -40.03 -16.01
CA ARG A 477 16.88 -39.49 -17.40
C ARG A 477 16.01 -38.20 -17.45
N GLY A 478 16.39 -37.08 -18.05
CA GLY A 478 17.59 -36.69 -18.80
C GLY A 478 17.52 -35.22 -19.25
N SER A 479 18.71 -34.65 -19.49
CA SER A 479 19.08 -33.58 -20.45
C SER A 479 18.37 -32.21 -20.44
N SER A 480 19.15 -31.18 -20.09
CA SER A 480 19.03 -29.79 -20.56
C SER A 480 19.63 -29.62 -21.97
N PRO A 481 19.47 -28.42 -22.57
CA PRO A 481 20.67 -27.71 -22.97
C PRO A 481 20.70 -26.23 -22.55
N PHE A 482 21.93 -25.79 -22.26
CA PHE A 482 22.39 -24.44 -21.94
C PHE A 482 22.20 -23.43 -23.10
N SER A 483 21.93 -22.17 -22.77
CA SER A 483 22.33 -21.01 -23.59
C SER A 483 23.11 -19.99 -22.75
N GLN A 484 24.17 -19.47 -23.36
CA GLN A 484 25.29 -18.76 -22.80
C GLN A 484 25.00 -17.29 -22.43
N ARG A 485 25.61 -16.80 -21.35
CA ARG A 485 26.04 -15.39 -21.21
C ARG A 485 27.44 -15.34 -20.59
N PRO A 486 28.34 -14.45 -21.04
CA PRO A 486 29.74 -14.46 -20.63
C PRO A 486 29.96 -13.73 -19.31
N PHE A 487 30.81 -14.32 -18.47
CA PHE A 487 31.51 -13.66 -17.37
C PHE A 487 32.73 -12.90 -17.92
N CYS A 488 32.90 -11.64 -17.54
CA CYS A 488 34.21 -10.99 -17.48
C CYS A 488 34.70 -11.02 -16.02
N GLY A 489 35.88 -11.56 -15.82
CA GLY A 489 36.49 -11.77 -14.51
C GLY A 489 37.33 -10.59 -14.01
N LEU A 490 37.52 -10.63 -12.69
CA LEU A 490 38.73 -10.33 -11.91
C LEU A 490 39.60 -9.11 -12.29
N CYS A 491 39.75 -8.21 -11.32
CA CYS A 491 41.07 -7.72 -10.92
C CYS A 491 41.23 -7.84 -9.40
N LEU A 492 42.11 -8.77 -9.02
CA LEU A 492 42.75 -8.87 -7.70
C LEU A 492 43.61 -7.63 -7.43
N LEU A 493 43.63 -7.17 -6.18
CA LEU A 493 44.86 -6.71 -5.54
C LEU A 493 44.79 -6.95 -4.04
N CYS A 494 45.41 -8.05 -3.62
CA CYS A 494 45.91 -8.23 -2.27
C CYS A 494 46.99 -7.18 -1.99
N ARG A 495 46.93 -6.57 -0.80
CA ARG A 495 48.13 -6.24 -0.03
C ARG A 495 47.84 -6.38 1.47
N GLU A 496 48.25 -7.54 1.98
CA GLU A 496 48.93 -7.77 3.26
C GLU A 496 49.88 -6.61 3.65
N PHE A 497 50.30 -6.35 4.89
CA PHE A 497 50.34 -7.06 6.19
C PHE A 497 50.63 -5.96 7.26
N GLY A 498 50.23 -6.18 8.52
CA GLY A 498 50.68 -5.37 9.66
C GLY A 498 49.75 -5.47 10.85
#